data_AF-A0A9C9KTD3-F1
#
_entry.id   AF-A0A9C9KTD3-F1
#
_cell.length_a   1.000
_cell.length_b   1.000
_cell.length_c   1.000
_cell.angle_alpha   90.00
_cell.angle_beta   90.00
_cell.angle_gamma   90.00
#
_symmetry.space_group_name_H-M   'P 1'
#
loop_
_entity.id
_entity.type
_entity.pdbx_description
1 polymer ?
#
loop_
_entity_poly.entity_id
_entity_poly.type
_entity_poly.pdbx_seq_one_letter_code
_entity_poly.pdbx_strand_id
1 'polypeptide(L)' 'EWGAEQADKYIRSLLSRFTWLSENPQLGKQRAEIKPGYYCFPEGMHLIFYKITPDEIEIIGIPHQSMDFIAHFDI' A
#
# COMPACT_ATOMS: atom_id res chain seq x y z
N GLU A 1 -2.77 15.01 -17.88
CA GLU A 1 -3.66 13.87 -17.58
C GLU A 1 -2.96 12.58 -17.97
N TRP A 2 -3.19 11.49 -17.25
CA TRP A 2 -2.65 10.18 -17.63
C TRP A 2 -3.44 9.64 -18.81
N GLY A 3 -2.75 9.20 -19.87
CA GLY A 3 -3.41 8.48 -20.97
C GLY A 3 -3.94 7.12 -20.49
N ALA A 4 -4.92 6.56 -21.20
CA ALA A 4 -5.55 5.28 -20.86
C ALA A 4 -4.54 4.13 -20.68
N GLU A 5 -3.53 4.04 -21.56
CA GLU A 5 -2.49 3.00 -21.47
C GLU A 5 -1.66 3.09 -20.17
N GLN A 6 -1.39 4.31 -19.71
CA GLN A 6 -0.61 4.54 -18.50
C GLN A 6 -1.44 4.22 -17.25
N ALA A 7 -2.76 4.46 -17.29
CA ALA A 7 -3.69 4.02 -16.25
C ALA A 7 -3.77 2.49 -16.16
N ASP A 8 -3.90 1.81 -17.29
CA ASP A 8 -3.95 0.34 -17.35
C ASP A 8 -2.69 -0.31 -16.80
N LYS A 9 -1.52 0.21 -17.18
CA LYS A 9 -0.23 -0.28 -16.68
C LYS A 9 -0.13 -0.14 -15.17
N TYR A 10 -0.58 0.99 -14.62
CA TYR A 10 -0.56 1.23 -13.19
C TYR A 10 -1.50 0.30 -12.42
N ILE A 11 -2.73 0.11 -12.90
CA ILE A 11 -3.68 -0.83 -12.29
C ILE A 11 -3.10 -2.25 -12.29
N ARG A 12 -2.48 -2.70 -13.37
CA ARG A 12 -1.83 -4.02 -13.44
C ARG A 12 -0.68 -4.15 -12.45
N SER A 13 0.12 -3.10 -12.26
CA SER A 13 1.22 -3.10 -11.29
C SER A 13 0.70 -3.19 -9.85
N LEU A 14 -0.37 -2.46 -9.51
CA LEU A 14 -1.04 -2.59 -8.21
C LEU A 14 -1.57 -4.01 -7.96
N LEU A 15 -2.29 -4.58 -8.93
CA LEU A 15 -2.85 -5.94 -8.80
C LEU A 15 -1.76 -6.97 -8.59
N SER A 16 -0.69 -6.91 -9.39
CA SER A 16 0.47 -7.80 -9.21
C SER A 16 1.11 -7.62 -7.84
N ARG A 17 1.15 -6.39 -7.31
CA ARG A 17 1.68 -6.13 -5.98
C ARG A 17 0.78 -6.68 -4.88
N PHE A 18 -0.55 -6.61 -5.02
CA PHE A 18 -1.47 -7.19 -4.04
C PHE A 18 -1.30 -8.70 -3.93
N THR A 19 -1.21 -9.41 -5.06
CA THR A 19 -0.94 -10.85 -5.07
C THR A 19 0.38 -11.16 -4.37
N TRP A 20 1.45 -10.45 -4.75
CA TRP A 20 2.75 -10.64 -4.13
C TRP A 20 2.75 -10.35 -2.62
N LEU A 21 2.02 -9.32 -2.17
CA LEU A 21 1.87 -9.00 -0.75
C LEU A 21 1.02 -10.03 0.00
N SER A 22 0.02 -10.66 -0.64
CA SER A 22 -0.73 -11.74 -0.01
C SER A 22 0.14 -12.97 0.26
N GLU A 23 1.14 -13.22 -0.59
CA GLU A 23 2.12 -14.30 -0.42
C GLU A 23 3.26 -13.92 0.53
N ASN A 24 3.58 -12.62 0.61
CA ASN A 24 4.70 -12.09 1.39
C ASN A 24 4.28 -10.93 2.32
N PRO A 25 3.29 -11.15 3.21
CA PRO A 25 2.63 -10.07 3.93
C PRO A 25 3.55 -9.34 4.93
N GLN A 26 4.63 -9.97 5.38
CA GLN A 26 5.58 -9.37 6.32
C GLN A 26 6.65 -8.48 5.65
N LEU A 27 6.67 -8.40 4.30
CA LEU A 27 7.64 -7.56 3.58
C LEU A 27 7.23 -6.09 3.48
N GLY A 28 6.02 -5.73 3.92
CA GLY A 28 5.67 -4.34 4.17
C GLY A 28 6.41 -3.76 5.37
N LYS A 29 6.59 -2.44 5.37
CA LYS A 29 7.04 -1.72 6.55
C LYS A 29 5.88 -1.67 7.55
N GLN A 30 6.09 -2.16 8.77
CA GLN A 30 5.13 -1.99 9.84
C GLN A 30 4.96 -0.49 10.15
N ARG A 31 3.70 -0.07 10.35
CA ARG A 31 3.29 1.31 10.63
C ARG A 31 2.55 1.38 11.97
N ALA A 32 3.19 0.86 13.02
CA ALA A 32 2.61 0.81 14.36
C ALA A 32 2.29 2.20 14.92
N GLU A 33 3.01 3.23 14.46
CA GLU A 33 2.77 4.65 14.75
C GLU A 33 1.41 5.16 14.23
N ILE A 34 0.86 4.55 13.17
CA ILE A 34 -0.51 4.84 12.72
C ILE A 34 -1.49 4.01 13.53
N LYS A 35 -1.27 2.69 13.56
CA LYS A 35 -2.05 1.75 14.36
C LYS A 35 -1.32 0.39 14.42
N PRO A 36 -1.28 -0.28 15.58
CA PRO A 36 -0.71 -1.62 15.68
C PRO A 36 -1.35 -2.59 14.66
N GLY A 37 -0.51 -3.42 14.03
CA GLY A 37 -0.91 -4.37 12.99
C GLY A 37 -1.03 -3.79 11.58
N TYR A 38 -0.73 -2.50 11.38
CA TYR A 38 -0.74 -1.88 10.06
C TYR A 38 0.61 -2.04 9.38
N TYR A 39 0.57 -2.22 8.07
CA TYR A 39 1.73 -2.32 7.18
C TYR A 39 1.55 -1.41 5.98
N CYS A 40 2.65 -0.98 5.38
CA CYS A 40 2.62 -0.33 4.07
C CYS A 40 3.72 -0.81 3.14
N PHE A 41 3.47 -0.79 1.84
CA PHE A 41 4.46 -1.11 0.81
C PHE A 41 4.38 -0.10 -0.35
N PRO A 42 5.50 0.43 -0.86
CA PRO A 42 5.49 1.36 -1.98
C PRO A 42 5.29 0.64 -3.32
N GLU A 43 4.41 1.17 -4.18
CA GLU A 43 4.25 0.74 -5.58
C GLU A 43 4.14 1.97 -6.48
N GLY A 44 5.22 2.25 -7.21
CA GLY A 44 5.35 3.47 -8.01
C GLY A 44 5.22 4.72 -7.13
N MET A 45 4.24 5.58 -7.46
CA MET A 45 3.98 6.81 -6.72
C MET A 45 2.96 6.64 -5.58
N HIS A 46 2.58 5.42 -5.20
CA HIS A 46 1.57 5.18 -4.18
C HIS A 46 2.09 4.28 -3.06
N LEU A 47 1.50 4.43 -1.88
CA LEU A 47 1.71 3.51 -0.75
C LEU A 47 0.49 2.62 -0.62
N ILE A 48 0.69 1.31 -0.63
CA ILE A 48 -0.36 0.32 -0.36
C ILE A 48 -0.36 0.08 1.14
N PHE A 49 -1.39 0.55 1.83
CA PHE A 49 -1.60 0.23 3.23
C PHE A 49 -2.47 -1.02 3.37
N TYR A 50 -2.09 -1.89 4.29
CA TYR A 50 -2.83 -3.11 4.55
C TYR A 50 -2.64 -3.61 5.99
N LYS A 51 -3.45 -4.59 6.36
CA LYS A 51 -3.29 -5.40 7.58
C LYS A 51 -3.09 -6.85 7.20
N ILE A 52 -2.49 -7.59 8.12
CA ILE A 52 -2.31 -9.03 8.01
C ILE A 52 -3.32 -9.69 8.94
N THR A 53 -4.16 -10.56 8.37
CA THR A 53 -5.07 -11.43 9.12
C THR A 53 -4.54 -12.88 9.05
N PRO A 54 -5.15 -13.84 9.77
CA PRO A 54 -4.72 -15.23 9.68
C PRO A 54 -4.75 -15.82 8.26
N ASP A 55 -5.72 -15.40 7.43
CA ASP A 55 -5.99 -16.04 6.13
C ASP A 55 -5.68 -15.14 4.92
N GLU A 56 -5.59 -13.82 5.11
CA GLU A 56 -5.45 -12.86 4.02
C GLU A 56 -4.77 -11.54 4.43
N ILE A 57 -4.51 -10.69 3.43
CA ILE A 57 -4.24 -9.27 3.66
C ILE A 57 -5.50 -8.44 3.37
N GLU A 58 -5.76 -7.46 4.21
CA GLU A 58 -6.83 -6.48 3.98
C GLU A 58 -6.21 -5.17 3.48
N ILE A 59 -6.45 -4.79 2.22
CA ILE A 59 -6.03 -3.48 1.72
C ILE A 59 -6.93 -2.40 2.32
N ILE A 60 -6.32 -1.45 3.04
CA ILE A 60 -7.06 -0.38 3.75
C ILE A 60 -7.02 0.96 3.03
N GLY A 61 -6.06 1.17 2.12
CA GLY A 61 -5.95 2.42 1.36
C GLY A 61 -4.71 2.49 0.48
N ILE A 62 -4.79 3.30 -0.59
CA ILE A 62 -3.71 3.49 -1.57
C ILE A 62 -3.48 4.99 -1.81
N PRO A 63 -3.01 5.75 -0.80
CA PRO A 63 -2.68 7.17 -0.99
C PRO A 63 -1.45 7.34 -1.89
N HIS A 64 -1.40 8.48 -2.58
CA HIS A 64 -0.20 8.91 -3.28
C HIS A 64 0.93 9.16 -2.26
N GLN A 65 2.16 8.79 -2.58
CA GLN A 65 3.30 8.86 -1.65
C GLN A 65 3.66 10.28 -1.25
N SER A 66 3.29 11.27 -2.07
CA SER A 66 3.47 12.69 -1.76
C SER A 66 2.33 13.29 -0.94
N MET A 67 1.27 12.52 -0.66
CA MET A 67 0.34 12.93 0.38
C MET A 67 1.11 12.87 1.69
N ASP A 68 0.98 13.93 2.49
CA ASP A 68 1.59 14.14 3.83
C ASP A 68 1.11 13.13 4.90
N PHE A 69 0.96 11.85 4.53
CA PHE A 69 0.72 10.73 5.44
C PHE A 69 1.92 10.43 6.35
N ILE A 70 3.08 11.03 6.09
CA ILE A 70 4.24 11.00 6.99
C ILE A 70 4.24 12.22 7.93
N ALA A 71 3.69 13.37 7.53
CA ALA A 71 3.76 14.60 8.32
C ALA A 71 2.61 14.79 9.34
N HIS A 72 1.53 14.01 9.26
CA HIS A 72 0.34 14.22 10.12
C HIS A 72 0.20 13.25 11.31
N PHE A 73 1.23 12.46 11.63
CA PHE A 73 1.22 11.52 12.76
C PHE A 73 2.34 11.74 13.78
N ASP A 74 3.00 12.91 13.76
CA ASP A 74 3.78 13.41 14.90
C ASP A 74 2.86 14.15 15.89
N ILE A 75 2.08 13.41 16.69
CA ILE A 75 1.53 13.88 17.98
C ILE A 75 1.62 12.75 19.00
#